data_AF-A0A3B9KPH9-F1
#
_entry.id   AF-A0A3B9KPH9-F1
#
_cell.length_a   1.000
_cell.length_b   1.000
_cell.length_c   1.000
_cell.angle_alpha   90.00
_cell.angle_beta   90.00
_cell.angle_gamma   90.00
#
_symmetry.space_group_name_H-M   'P 1'
#
loop_
_entity.id
_entity.type
_entity.pdbx_description
1 polymer ?
#
loop_
_entity_poly.entity_id
_entity_poly.type
_entity_poly.pdbx_seq_one_letter_code
_entity_poly.pdbx_strand_id
1 'polypeptide(L)'
;EGSGPARLNWNVVNMLNGRYIIASGQLEHAFLKPLAIDQNRKEILYENTRALPKAWLIQRLEKVDSWEEAVRNMNREDFNPAAVAYALDADGQYSGNGTVRLESQTPNSLTFSVNTAEKQFMVISEMFYDEGWIAEYQGNPLPIYRVNYMLRGVELPAG
;
A
#
# COMPACT_ATOMS: atom_id res chain seq x y z
N GLU A 1 -4.01 -20.13 -23.81
CA GLU A 1 -3.77 -21.02 -22.66
C GLU A 1 -4.40 -20.44 -21.40
N GLY A 2 -5.31 -21.19 -20.78
CA GLY A 2 -5.57 -21.22 -19.33
C GLY A 2 -5.95 -19.94 -18.57
N SER A 3 -7.09 -19.31 -18.87
CA SER A 3 -7.76 -18.44 -17.90
C SER A 3 -8.46 -19.29 -16.83
N GLY A 4 -7.71 -19.79 -15.84
CA GLY A 4 -8.31 -20.22 -14.57
C GLY A 4 -9.01 -19.04 -13.88
N PRO A 5 -9.89 -19.28 -12.90
CA PRO A 5 -10.52 -18.18 -12.16
C PRO A 5 -9.41 -17.27 -11.61
N ALA A 6 -9.53 -15.97 -11.89
CA ALA A 6 -8.56 -14.98 -11.47
C ALA A 6 -8.36 -15.11 -9.95
N ARG A 7 -7.19 -15.62 -9.54
CA ARG A 7 -6.83 -15.71 -8.13
C ARG A 7 -6.66 -14.30 -7.61
N LEU A 8 -7.35 -13.98 -6.52
CA LEU A 8 -7.22 -12.70 -5.83
C LEU A 8 -5.75 -12.46 -5.47
N ASN A 9 -5.19 -11.34 -5.91
CA ASN A 9 -3.84 -10.95 -5.51
C ASN A 9 -3.89 -10.32 -4.11
N TRP A 10 -3.49 -11.08 -3.10
CA TRP A 10 -3.47 -10.62 -1.72
C TRP A 10 -2.48 -9.49 -1.46
N ASN A 11 -1.39 -9.37 -2.22
CA ASN A 11 -0.48 -8.22 -2.08
C ASN A 11 -1.18 -6.91 -2.42
N VAL A 12 -2.05 -6.92 -3.44
CA VAL A 12 -2.88 -5.78 -3.82
C VAL A 12 -3.87 -5.43 -2.71
N VAL A 13 -4.55 -6.43 -2.14
CA VAL A 13 -5.48 -6.23 -1.00
C VAL A 13 -4.74 -5.66 0.21
N ASN A 14 -3.54 -6.18 0.50
CA ASN A 14 -2.74 -5.77 1.65
C ASN A 14 -2.30 -4.31 1.56
N MET A 15 -1.81 -3.87 0.39
CA MET A 15 -1.34 -2.50 0.20
C MET A 15 -2.47 -1.47 0.07
N LEU A 16 -3.70 -1.91 -0.19
CA LEU A 16 -4.91 -1.09 -0.13
C LEU A 16 -5.50 -0.99 1.29
N ASN A 17 -4.75 -1.38 2.31
CA ASN A 17 -5.19 -1.37 3.71
C ASN A 17 -6.46 -2.23 3.93
N GLY A 18 -6.65 -3.30 3.14
CA GLY A 18 -7.79 -4.22 3.23
C GLY A 18 -7.73 -5.12 4.47
N ARG A 19 -8.00 -4.56 5.65
CA ARG A 19 -7.90 -5.24 6.95
C ARG A 19 -9.07 -6.14 7.28
N TYR A 20 -10.29 -5.79 6.88
CA TYR A 20 -11.49 -6.56 7.17
C TYR A 20 -12.10 -7.07 5.87
N ILE A 21 -12.26 -8.38 5.76
CA ILE A 21 -12.72 -9.06 4.54
C ILE A 21 -14.02 -9.80 4.87
N ILE A 22 -15.04 -9.60 4.04
CA ILE A 22 -16.29 -10.36 4.09
C ILE A 22 -16.31 -11.27 2.87
N ALA A 23 -16.54 -12.57 3.08
CA ALA A 23 -16.62 -13.53 2.00
C ALA A 23 -17.78 -14.51 2.20
N SER A 24 -18.42 -14.87 1.10
CA SER A 24 -19.37 -15.97 1.04
C SER A 24 -18.58 -17.28 0.98
N GLY A 25 -18.55 -18.03 2.08
CA GLY A 25 -17.78 -19.26 2.21
C GLY A 25 -16.45 -19.12 2.95
N GLN A 26 -15.78 -20.26 3.15
CA GLN A 26 -14.54 -20.32 3.90
C GLN A 26 -13.34 -19.96 3.03
N LEU A 27 -12.53 -19.01 3.50
CA LEU A 27 -11.24 -18.69 2.88
C LEU A 27 -10.13 -19.40 3.64
N GLU A 28 -9.32 -20.19 2.94
CA GLU A 28 -8.23 -20.97 3.55
C GLU A 28 -6.88 -20.24 3.43
N HIS A 29 -6.67 -19.26 4.31
CA HIS A 29 -5.40 -18.57 4.43
C HIS A 29 -5.01 -18.37 5.89
N ALA A 30 -3.77 -18.73 6.26
CA ALA A 30 -3.29 -18.61 7.64
C ALA A 30 -3.28 -17.17 8.19
N PHE A 31 -3.24 -16.17 7.31
CA PHE A 31 -3.28 -14.74 7.67
C PHE A 31 -4.71 -14.17 7.77
N LEU A 32 -5.74 -14.96 7.46
CA LEU A 32 -7.14 -14.58 7.63
C LEU A 32 -7.69 -15.21 8.91
N LYS A 33 -7.94 -14.37 9.91
CA LYS A 33 -8.52 -14.81 11.19
C LYS A 33 -10.03 -14.58 11.15
N PRO A 34 -10.88 -15.62 11.23
CA PRO A 34 -12.32 -15.42 11.30
C PRO A 34 -12.68 -14.68 12.59
N LEU A 35 -13.51 -13.64 12.47
CA LEU A 35 -14.00 -12.82 13.58
C LEU A 35 -15.48 -13.03 13.86
N ALA A 36 -16.30 -13.21 12.82
CA ALA A 36 -17.74 -13.39 12.94
C ALA A 36 -18.32 -14.15 11.75
N ILE A 37 -19.48 -14.80 11.94
CA ILE A 37 -20.20 -15.54 10.91
C ILE A 37 -21.66 -15.05 10.89
N ASP A 38 -22.14 -14.64 9.72
CA ASP A 38 -23.56 -14.40 9.45
C ASP A 38 -24.17 -15.65 8.83
N GLN A 39 -24.98 -16.37 9.60
CA GLN A 39 -25.62 -17.62 9.15
C GLN A 39 -26.72 -17.39 8.11
N ASN A 40 -27.39 -16.23 8.12
CA ASN A 40 -28.48 -15.92 7.20
C ASN A 40 -27.93 -15.61 5.81
N ARG A 41 -26.85 -14.81 5.76
CA ARG A 41 -26.17 -14.44 4.51
C ARG A 41 -25.13 -15.47 4.07
N LYS A 42 -24.77 -16.42 4.95
CA LYS A 42 -23.70 -17.40 4.74
C LYS A 42 -22.36 -16.71 4.47
N GLU A 43 -22.09 -15.66 5.23
CA GLU A 43 -20.89 -14.82 5.11
C GLU A 43 -20.01 -14.94 6.36
N ILE A 44 -18.70 -14.80 6.17
CA ILE A 44 -17.72 -14.80 7.26
C ILE A 44 -16.92 -13.51 7.18
N LEU A 45 -16.81 -12.82 8.31
CA LEU A 45 -15.92 -11.68 8.52
C LEU A 45 -14.55 -12.18 8.97
N TYR A 46 -13.50 -11.76 8.28
CA TYR A 46 -12.11 -12.05 8.63
C TYR A 46 -11.34 -10.78 8.94
N GLU A 47 -10.37 -10.88 9.86
CA GLU A 47 -9.24 -9.96 9.95
C GLU A 47 -8.09 -10.48 9.07
N ASN A 48 -7.65 -9.64 8.13
CA ASN A 48 -6.43 -9.84 7.36
C ASN A 48 -5.23 -9.29 8.13
N THR A 49 -4.43 -10.18 8.70
CA THR A 49 -3.26 -9.80 9.51
C THR A 49 -2.05 -9.35 8.67
N ARG A 50 -2.16 -9.38 7.33
CA ARG A 50 -1.13 -8.89 6.40
C ARG A 50 -1.46 -7.53 5.79
N ALA A 51 -2.60 -6.92 6.13
CA ALA A 51 -2.91 -5.57 5.70
C ALA A 51 -1.81 -4.60 6.14
N LEU A 52 -1.27 -3.84 5.18
CA LEU A 52 -0.31 -2.79 5.44
C LEU A 52 -1.02 -1.60 6.09
N PRO A 53 -0.32 -0.80 6.91
CA PRO A 53 -0.90 0.41 7.51
C PRO A 53 -1.27 1.45 6.45
N LYS A 54 -1.93 2.53 6.88
CA LYS A 54 -2.34 3.62 5.98
C LYS A 54 -1.18 4.23 5.19
N ALA A 55 0.00 4.25 5.79
CA ALA A 55 1.25 4.59 5.14
C ALA A 55 2.41 3.80 5.77
N TRP A 56 3.42 3.45 4.96
CA TRP A 56 4.59 2.69 5.39
C TRP A 56 5.84 3.13 4.63
N LEU A 57 7.01 2.83 5.19
CA LEU A 57 8.31 3.07 4.55
C LEU A 57 8.74 1.83 3.76
N ILE A 58 9.30 2.06 2.57
CA ILE A 58 9.83 0.98 1.71
C ILE A 58 11.36 1.01 1.67
N GLN A 59 11.96 -0.06 1.18
CA GLN A 59 13.41 -0.20 1.00
C GLN A 59 13.84 0.13 -0.43
N ARG A 60 12.98 -0.16 -1.42
CA ARG A 60 13.30 0.06 -2.83
C ARG A 60 12.13 0.68 -3.57
N LEU A 61 12.42 1.78 -4.25
CA LEU A 61 11.59 2.31 -5.31
C LEU A 61 12.24 1.88 -6.63
N GLU A 62 11.53 1.08 -7.42
CA GLU A 62 12.04 0.52 -8.66
C GLU A 62 11.34 1.19 -9.84
N LYS A 63 12.13 1.76 -10.75
CA LYS A 63 11.61 2.33 -11.99
C LYS A 63 11.17 1.22 -12.93
N VAL A 64 9.99 1.38 -13.54
CA VAL A 64 9.46 0.50 -14.58
C VAL A 64 9.11 1.33 -15.81
N ASP A 65 9.13 0.71 -16.99
CA ASP A 65 8.92 1.43 -18.24
C ASP A 65 7.44 1.63 -18.58
N SER A 66 6.56 0.89 -17.89
CA SER A 66 5.11 0.94 -18.11
C SER A 66 4.31 0.49 -16.90
N TRP A 67 3.06 0.93 -16.82
CA TRP A 67 2.14 0.47 -15.79
C TRP A 67 1.76 -1.01 -15.94
N GLU A 68 1.74 -1.53 -17.16
CA GLU A 68 1.56 -2.95 -17.43
C GLU A 68 2.71 -3.77 -16.84
N GLU A 69 3.95 -3.26 -16.92
CA GLU A 69 5.10 -3.87 -16.26
C GLU A 69 4.98 -3.83 -14.74
N ALA A 70 4.58 -2.67 -14.16
CA ALA A 70 4.32 -2.56 -12.73
C ALA A 70 3.34 -3.64 -12.25
N VAL A 71 2.19 -3.78 -12.93
CA VAL A 71 1.15 -4.75 -12.59
C VAL A 71 1.65 -6.19 -12.76
N ARG A 72 2.42 -6.50 -13.81
CA ARG A 72 3.05 -7.81 -13.96
C ARG A 72 3.99 -8.11 -12.79
N ASN A 73 4.84 -7.17 -12.41
CA ASN A 73 5.79 -7.33 -11.31
C ASN A 73 5.07 -7.50 -9.96
N MET A 74 3.98 -6.76 -9.74
CA MET A 74 3.15 -6.88 -8.53
C MET A 74 2.38 -8.21 -8.42
N ASN A 75 2.18 -8.92 -9.54
CA ASN A 75 1.55 -10.24 -9.59
C ASN A 75 2.52 -11.40 -9.38
N ARG A 76 3.83 -11.12 -9.24
CA ARG A 76 4.82 -12.16 -8.95
C ARG A 76 4.70 -12.63 -7.50
N GLU A 77 5.04 -13.90 -7.27
CA GLU A 77 4.98 -14.53 -5.94
C GLU A 77 5.98 -13.91 -4.95
N ASP A 78 7.13 -13.44 -5.45
CA ASP A 78 8.21 -12.82 -4.68
C ASP A 78 7.96 -11.32 -4.37
N PHE A 79 6.90 -10.72 -4.89
CA PHE A 79 6.59 -9.31 -4.63
C PHE A 79 6.18 -9.09 -3.17
N ASN A 80 6.86 -8.15 -2.51
CA ASN A 80 6.53 -7.68 -1.18
C ASN A 80 6.23 -6.17 -1.18
N PRO A 81 4.95 -5.76 -1.12
CA PRO A 81 4.58 -4.35 -1.13
C PRO A 81 5.05 -3.56 0.09
N ALA A 82 5.42 -4.24 1.19
CA ALA A 82 5.99 -3.58 2.36
C ALA A 82 7.42 -3.07 2.13
N ALA A 83 8.13 -3.64 1.15
CA ALA A 83 9.55 -3.37 0.92
C ALA A 83 9.84 -2.74 -0.45
N VAL A 84 9.00 -3.01 -1.45
CA VAL A 84 9.21 -2.56 -2.84
C VAL A 84 8.00 -1.82 -3.36
N ALA A 85 8.23 -0.71 -4.05
CA ALA A 85 7.23 -0.03 -4.86
C ALA A 85 7.76 0.26 -6.26
N TYR A 86 6.85 0.33 -7.24
CA TYR A 86 7.18 0.63 -8.64
C TYR A 86 6.67 2.00 -9.05
N ALA A 87 7.48 2.77 -9.76
CA ALA A 87 7.12 4.08 -10.34
C ALA A 87 7.64 4.20 -11.77
N LEU A 88 7.05 5.10 -12.57
CA LEU A 88 7.54 5.37 -13.94
C LEU A 88 8.72 6.34 -13.95
N ASP A 89 8.75 7.27 -13.01
CA ASP A 89 9.57 8.49 -13.13
C ASP A 89 10.61 8.62 -12.01
N ALA A 90 10.70 7.63 -11.13
CA ALA A 90 11.55 7.67 -9.95
C ALA A 90 12.06 6.27 -9.58
N ASP A 91 13.28 6.24 -9.04
CA ASP A 91 13.89 5.09 -8.38
C ASP A 91 14.60 5.54 -7.11
N GLY A 92 14.96 4.58 -6.26
CA GLY A 92 15.66 4.88 -5.02
C GLY A 92 15.90 3.66 -4.15
N GLN A 93 16.94 3.75 -3.34
CA GLN A 93 17.22 2.81 -2.26
C GLN A 93 17.16 3.54 -0.92
N TYR A 94 16.48 2.93 0.03
CA TYR A 94 16.21 3.47 1.35
C TYR A 94 16.39 2.35 2.38
N SER A 95 16.60 2.70 3.65
CA SER A 95 16.70 1.67 4.68
C SER A 95 15.35 1.06 5.06
N GLY A 96 14.25 1.78 4.81
CA GLY A 96 12.91 1.42 5.30
C GLY A 96 12.77 1.57 6.81
N ASN A 97 13.77 2.14 7.50
CA ASN A 97 13.76 2.30 8.95
C ASN A 97 13.10 3.62 9.36
N GLY A 98 12.34 3.56 10.45
CA GLY A 98 11.66 4.70 11.03
C GLY A 98 10.25 4.34 11.46
N THR A 99 9.49 5.34 11.86
CA THR A 99 8.10 5.17 12.23
C THR A 99 7.22 6.14 11.48
N VAL A 100 6.08 5.66 11.00
CA VAL A 100 5.02 6.46 10.41
C VAL A 100 3.75 6.20 11.22
N ARG A 101 3.13 7.26 11.72
CA ARG A 101 1.87 7.18 12.47
C ARG A 101 0.86 8.16 11.89
N LEU A 102 -0.34 7.66 11.59
CA LEU A 102 -1.46 8.51 11.21
C LEU A 102 -1.96 9.27 12.45
N GLU A 103 -1.87 10.59 12.44
CA GLU A 103 -2.35 11.46 13.51
C GLU A 103 -3.80 11.87 13.31
N SER A 104 -4.16 12.21 12.07
CA SER A 104 -5.51 12.61 11.73
C SER A 104 -5.86 12.25 10.29
N GLN A 105 -7.14 11.96 10.07
CA GLN A 105 -7.71 11.67 8.77
C GLN A 105 -9.07 12.35 8.65
N THR A 106 -9.21 13.19 7.63
CA THR A 106 -10.49 13.73 7.14
C THR A 106 -10.66 13.32 5.68
N PRO A 107 -11.83 13.56 5.06
CA PRO A 107 -12.01 13.27 3.63
C PRO A 107 -11.03 14.01 2.69
N ASN A 108 -10.47 15.14 3.14
CA ASN A 108 -9.63 16.04 2.33
C ASN A 108 -8.22 16.27 2.90
N SER A 109 -7.84 15.56 3.97
CA SER A 109 -6.53 15.74 4.60
C SER A 109 -6.10 14.49 5.35
N LEU A 110 -4.80 14.21 5.30
CA LEU A 110 -4.13 13.18 6.09
C LEU A 110 -2.92 13.80 6.74
N THR A 111 -2.79 13.68 8.06
CA THR A 111 -1.60 14.12 8.79
C THR A 111 -0.88 12.91 9.36
N PHE A 112 0.42 12.81 9.06
CA PHE A 112 1.28 11.76 9.58
C PHE A 112 2.38 12.37 10.45
N SER A 113 2.65 11.73 11.58
CA SER A 113 3.91 11.91 12.32
C SER A 113 4.91 10.90 11.78
N VAL A 114 6.07 11.40 11.35
CA VAL A 114 7.17 10.57 10.86
C VAL A 114 8.41 10.82 11.70
N ASN A 115 9.17 9.75 11.98
CA ASN A 115 10.49 9.84 12.60
C ASN A 115 11.45 8.94 11.82
N THR A 116 12.40 9.56 11.15
CA THR A 116 13.37 8.90 10.26
C THR A 116 14.74 9.56 10.40
N ALA A 117 15.79 8.78 10.64
CA ALA A 117 17.16 9.30 10.79
C ALA A 117 17.82 9.69 9.46
N GLU A 118 17.26 9.21 8.34
CA GLU A 118 17.79 9.40 7.00
C GLU A 118 16.63 9.61 6.03
N LYS A 119 16.96 9.92 4.77
CA LYS A 119 15.97 10.05 3.71
C LYS A 119 15.22 8.73 3.52
N GLN A 120 13.89 8.78 3.41
CA GLN A 120 13.05 7.60 3.24
C GLN A 120 12.02 7.81 2.14
N PHE A 121 11.43 6.71 1.66
CA PHE A 121 10.26 6.79 0.79
C PHE A 121 9.05 6.19 1.49
N MET A 122 7.99 6.98 1.59
CA MET A 122 6.75 6.58 2.21
C MET A 122 5.70 6.32 1.13
N VAL A 123 5.10 5.13 1.15
CA VAL A 123 3.92 4.80 0.35
C VAL A 123 2.68 5.06 1.20
N ILE A 124 1.64 5.63 0.59
CA ILE A 124 0.35 5.94 1.22
C ILE A 124 -0.73 5.13 0.51
N SER A 125 -1.51 4.36 1.27
CA SER A 125 -2.65 3.55 0.80
C SER A 125 -3.84 4.44 0.43
N GLU A 126 -3.65 5.24 -0.60
CA GLU A 126 -4.59 6.23 -1.10
C GLU A 126 -4.46 6.37 -2.61
N MET A 127 -5.61 6.42 -3.30
CA MET A 127 -5.69 6.37 -4.76
C MET A 127 -5.08 7.63 -5.40
N PHE A 128 -3.94 7.51 -6.07
CA PHE A 128 -3.28 8.60 -6.76
C PHE A 128 -4.22 9.29 -7.75
N TYR A 129 -4.19 10.62 -7.73
CA TYR A 129 -4.94 11.50 -8.61
C TYR A 129 -4.03 12.69 -8.89
N ASP A 130 -3.85 13.04 -10.16
CA ASP A 130 -2.88 14.04 -10.62
C ASP A 130 -3.19 15.46 -10.11
N GLU A 131 -4.44 15.71 -9.69
CA GLU A 131 -4.91 17.03 -9.29
C GLU A 131 -5.31 17.10 -7.80
N GLY A 132 -5.19 18.27 -7.19
CA GLY A 132 -5.82 18.59 -5.90
C GLY A 132 -5.09 18.15 -4.63
N TRP A 133 -4.36 17.03 -4.63
CA TRP A 133 -3.54 16.66 -3.46
C TRP A 133 -2.19 17.36 -3.49
N ILE A 134 -1.83 18.00 -2.39
CA ILE A 134 -0.50 18.52 -2.11
C ILE A 134 0.08 17.79 -0.90
N ALA A 135 1.39 17.55 -0.92
CA ALA A 135 2.12 17.03 0.21
C ALA A 135 3.11 18.09 0.69
N GLU A 136 3.21 18.27 1.99
CA GLU A 136 4.10 19.25 2.60
C GLU A 136 4.79 18.65 3.82
N TYR A 137 6.04 19.04 4.03
CA TYR A 137 6.81 18.72 5.23
C TYR A 137 7.35 20.01 5.85
N GLN A 138 6.87 20.33 7.05
CA GLN A 138 7.20 21.58 7.75
C GLN A 138 6.98 22.83 6.88
N GLY A 139 5.89 22.84 6.10
CA GLY A 139 5.54 23.93 5.18
C GLY A 139 6.29 23.93 3.84
N ASN A 140 7.21 22.98 3.61
CA ASN A 140 7.90 22.83 2.33
C ASN A 140 7.17 21.80 1.46
N PRO A 141 6.82 22.13 0.21
CA PRO A 141 6.19 21.18 -0.71
C PRO A 141 7.06 19.95 -0.97
N LEU A 142 6.44 18.77 -0.97
CA LEU A 142 7.04 17.52 -1.40
C LEU A 142 6.36 17.02 -2.68
N PRO A 143 7.12 16.52 -3.67
CA PRO A 143 6.53 15.85 -4.83
C PRO A 143 5.74 14.61 -4.41
N ILE A 144 4.57 14.42 -5.00
CA ILE A 144 3.78 13.19 -4.89
C ILE A 144 4.05 12.35 -6.13
N TYR A 145 4.47 11.10 -5.91
CA TYR A 145 4.70 10.11 -6.95
C TYR A 145 3.52 9.16 -7.03
N ARG A 146 3.14 8.76 -8.24
CA ARG A 146 2.28 7.61 -8.46
C ARG A 146 3.13 6.34 -8.31
N VAL A 147 2.72 5.43 -7.43
CA VAL A 147 3.44 4.18 -7.18
C VAL A 147 2.50 2.97 -7.20
N ASN A 148 3.03 1.79 -7.54
CA ASN A 148 2.28 0.53 -7.58
C ASN A 148 0.96 0.67 -8.37
N TYR A 149 1.03 1.35 -9.51
CA TYR A 149 -0.07 1.68 -10.41
C TYR A 149 -1.13 2.66 -9.85
N MET A 150 -1.38 2.70 -8.55
CA MET A 150 -2.56 3.40 -8.02
C MET A 150 -2.36 4.13 -6.71
N LEU A 151 -1.22 3.96 -6.04
CA LEU A 151 -0.98 4.55 -4.72
C LEU A 151 -0.18 5.84 -4.82
N ARG A 152 -0.22 6.64 -3.76
CA ARG A 152 0.65 7.81 -3.60
C ARG A 152 1.96 7.41 -2.92
N GLY A 153 3.05 8.03 -3.33
CA GLY A 153 4.36 7.95 -2.70
C GLY A 153 4.94 9.32 -2.47
N VAL A 154 5.68 9.51 -1.39
CA VAL A 154 6.41 10.76 -1.10
C VAL A 154 7.81 10.42 -0.60
N GLU A 155 8.81 11.13 -1.13
CA GLU A 155 10.17 11.05 -0.58
C GLU A 155 10.29 12.02 0.60
N LEU A 156 10.63 11.49 1.76
CA LEU A 156 10.77 12.21 3.00
C LEU A 156 12.24 12.55 3.25
N PRO A 157 12.58 13.80 3.62
CA PRO A 157 13.93 14.13 4.06
C PRO A 157 14.26 13.43 5.39
N ALA A 158 15.54 13.47 5.76
CA ALA A 158 15.96 13.06 7.10
C ALA A 158 15.47 14.05 8.17
N GLY A 159 15.15 13.54 9.36
CA GLY A 159 14.72 14.33 10.52
C GLY A 159 13.22 14.49 10.59
#